data_AF-A0A1X1QSY1-F1
#
_entry.id   AF-A0A1X1QSY1-F1
#
_cell.length_a   1.000
_cell.length_b   1.000
_cell.length_c   1.000
_cell.angle_alpha   90.00
_cell.angle_beta   90.00
_cell.angle_gamma   90.00
#
_symmetry.space_group_name_H-M   'P 1'
#
loop_
_entity.id
_entity.type
_entity.pdbx_description
1 polymer ?
#
loop_
_entity_poly.entity_id
_entity_poly.type
_entity_poly.pdbx_seq_one_letter_code
_entity_poly.pdbx_strand_id
1 'polypeptide(L)'
;MSPDLKQLECVISDTKKLIDLAENNEWDAVVELEKARDLAIKNLFDSKPNIEPLKLAEGIQFILDKNKILTKYSHSQRDSIRMEMSKAGHAHKAINAYLTTG
;
A
#
# COMPACT_ATOMS: atom_id res chain seq x y z
N MET A 1 13.03 -26.86 -1.02
CA MET A 1 12.83 -25.41 -1.18
C MET A 1 13.25 -24.75 0.13
N SER A 2 14.12 -23.73 0.13
CA SER A 2 14.58 -23.13 1.39
C SER A 2 13.44 -22.33 2.05
N PRO A 3 13.38 -22.27 3.40
CA PRO A 3 12.41 -21.44 4.11
C PRO A 3 12.45 -19.98 3.65
N ASP A 4 13.65 -19.44 3.44
CA ASP A 4 13.86 -18.07 3.00
C ASP A 4 13.31 -17.81 1.59
N LEU A 5 13.49 -18.76 0.67
CA LEU A 5 12.91 -18.65 -0.68
C LEU A 5 11.38 -18.65 -0.62
N LYS A 6 10.79 -19.51 0.23
CA LYS A 6 9.34 -19.51 0.45
C LYS A 6 8.85 -18.17 1.00
N GLN A 7 9.59 -17.59 1.94
CA GLN A 7 9.26 -16.30 2.53
C GLN A 7 9.37 -15.17 1.50
N LEU A 8 10.39 -15.17 0.64
CA LEU A 8 10.50 -14.24 -0.48
C LEU A 8 9.31 -14.36 -1.44
N GLU A 9 8.89 -15.58 -1.79
CA GLU A 9 7.71 -15.83 -2.63
C GLU A 9 6.42 -15.32 -1.98
N CYS A 10 6.25 -15.52 -0.66
CA CYS A 10 5.13 -14.94 0.08
C CYS A 10 5.13 -13.41 0.01
N VAL A 11 6.28 -12.77 0.24
CA VAL A 11 6.41 -11.29 0.14
C VAL A 11 6.07 -10.80 -1.27
N ILE A 12 6.52 -11.51 -2.31
CA ILE A 12 6.16 -11.19 -3.71
C ILE A 12 4.65 -11.31 -3.93
N SER A 13 4.01 -12.36 -3.39
CA SER A 13 2.56 -12.54 -3.49
C SER A 13 1.79 -11.44 -2.75
N ASP A 14 2.20 -11.09 -1.54
CA ASP A 14 1.60 -10.02 -0.75
C ASP A 14 1.74 -8.68 -1.47
N THR A 15 2.90 -8.45 -2.11
CA THR A 15 3.14 -7.24 -2.92
C THR A 15 2.18 -7.13 -4.11
N LYS A 16 1.87 -8.25 -4.78
CA LYS A 16 0.85 -8.27 -5.85
C LYS A 16 -0.53 -7.96 -5.27
N LYS A 17 -0.89 -8.63 -4.18
CA LYS A 17 -2.18 -8.44 -3.51
C LYS A 17 -2.37 -7.00 -3.01
N LEU A 18 -1.33 -6.32 -2.53
CA LEU A 18 -1.40 -4.90 -2.15
C LEU A 18 -1.80 -3.99 -3.32
N ILE A 19 -1.33 -4.28 -4.53
CA ILE A 19 -1.73 -3.56 -5.74
C ILE A 19 -3.20 -3.83 -6.03
N ASP A 20 -3.63 -5.09 -6.01
CA ASP A 20 -5.02 -5.47 -6.27
C ASP A 20 -5.98 -4.80 -5.26
N LEU A 21 -5.62 -4.79 -3.97
CA LEU A 21 -6.42 -4.12 -2.92
C LEU A 21 -6.50 -2.60 -3.13
N ALA A 22 -5.38 -1.97 -3.52
CA ALA A 22 -5.35 -0.53 -3.80
C ALA A 22 -6.21 -0.18 -5.02
N GLU A 23 -6.20 -1.01 -6.07
CA GLU A 23 -7.04 -0.85 -7.26
C GLU A 23 -8.54 -0.98 -6.95
N ASN A 24 -8.88 -1.84 -5.97
CA ASN A 24 -10.26 -2.04 -5.51
C ASN A 24 -10.68 -1.10 -4.37
N ASN A 25 -9.85 -0.10 -4.02
CA ASN A 25 -10.10 0.85 -2.92
C ASN A 25 -10.26 0.22 -1.52
N GLU A 26 -9.72 -0.97 -1.31
CA GLU A 26 -9.76 -1.68 -0.02
C GLU A 26 -8.65 -1.19 0.92
N TRP A 27 -8.62 0.11 1.21
CA TRP A 27 -7.49 0.78 1.89
C TRP A 27 -7.20 0.27 3.31
N ASP A 28 -8.22 -0.14 4.06
CA ASP A 28 -8.01 -0.75 5.38
C ASP A 28 -7.23 -2.09 5.26
N ALA A 29 -7.57 -2.89 4.25
CA ALA A 29 -6.88 -4.15 3.97
C ALA A 29 -5.47 -3.92 3.42
N VAL A 30 -5.25 -2.84 2.64
CA VAL A 30 -3.91 -2.42 2.20
C VAL A 30 -3.01 -2.17 3.41
N VAL A 31 -3.48 -1.39 4.39
CA VAL A 31 -2.71 -1.03 5.58
C VAL A 31 -2.34 -2.26 6.43
N GLU A 32 -3.29 -3.18 6.65
CA GLU A 32 -3.03 -4.38 7.45
C GLU A 32 -2.08 -5.35 6.75
N LEU A 33 -2.24 -5.56 5.43
CA LEU A 33 -1.35 -6.43 4.66
C LEU A 33 0.07 -5.83 4.55
N GLU A 34 0.19 -4.51 4.42
CA GLU A 34 1.50 -3.84 4.38
C GLU A 34 2.29 -4.07 5.68
N LYS A 35 1.64 -3.94 6.85
CA LYS A 35 2.29 -4.25 8.15
C LYS A 35 2.81 -5.68 8.22
N ALA A 36 2.01 -6.65 7.78
CA ALA A 36 2.38 -8.06 7.78
C ALA A 36 3.56 -8.33 6.82
N ARG A 37 3.49 -7.78 5.61
CA ARG A 37 4.57 -7.89 4.60
C ARG A 37 5.86 -7.25 5.10
N ASP A 38 5.81 -6.09 5.73
CA ASP A 38 6.99 -5.39 6.24
C ASP A 38 7.68 -6.19 7.35
N LEU A 39 6.92 -6.85 8.21
CA LEU A 39 7.47 -7.78 9.20
C LEU A 39 8.12 -8.99 8.50
N ALA A 40 7.50 -9.54 7.47
CA ALA A 40 8.08 -10.65 6.70
C ALA A 40 9.38 -10.26 6.00
N ILE A 41 9.48 -9.04 5.45
CA ILE A 41 10.73 -8.52 4.86
C ILE A 41 11.80 -8.39 5.94
N LYS A 42 11.49 -7.79 7.09
CA LYS A 42 12.44 -7.65 8.20
C LYS A 42 12.98 -9.01 8.64
N ASN A 43 12.10 -9.98 8.83
CA ASN A 43 12.48 -11.33 9.23
C ASN A 43 13.36 -12.03 8.17
N LEU A 44 13.10 -11.80 6.87
CA LEU A 44 13.90 -12.39 5.80
C LEU A 44 15.35 -11.88 5.82
N PHE A 45 15.55 -10.63 6.18
CA PHE A 45 16.87 -9.97 6.22
C PHE A 45 17.47 -9.84 7.63
N ASP A 46 16.87 -10.48 8.65
CA ASP A 46 17.42 -10.50 10.01
C ASP A 46 18.75 -11.26 10.09
N SER A 47 18.95 -12.18 9.16
CA SER A 47 20.24 -12.80 8.88
C SER A 47 20.45 -12.87 7.36
N LYS A 48 21.65 -13.29 6.92
CA LYS A 48 21.92 -13.46 5.49
C LYS A 48 20.97 -14.53 4.91
N PRO A 49 20.07 -14.18 3.97
CA PRO A 49 19.14 -15.16 3.41
C PRO A 49 19.88 -16.27 2.65
N ASN A 50 19.47 -17.51 2.86
CA ASN A 50 19.89 -18.67 2.10
C ASN A 50 19.08 -18.79 0.81
N ILE A 51 19.33 -17.85 -0.10
CA ILE A 51 18.71 -17.73 -1.41
C ILE A 51 19.82 -17.50 -2.45
N GLU A 52 19.65 -18.10 -3.62
CA GLU A 52 20.54 -17.88 -4.75
C GLU A 52 20.53 -16.39 -5.16
N PRO A 53 21.70 -15.73 -5.31
CA PRO A 53 21.77 -14.27 -5.43
C PRO A 53 20.93 -13.66 -6.57
N LEU A 54 20.84 -14.33 -7.73
CA LEU A 54 20.07 -13.83 -8.86
C LEU A 54 18.57 -13.78 -8.51
N LYS A 55 18.02 -14.88 -7.97
CA LYS A 55 16.62 -14.94 -7.52
C LYS A 55 16.29 -13.93 -6.45
N LEU A 56 17.19 -13.72 -5.49
CA LEU A 56 17.01 -12.70 -4.46
C LEU A 56 16.97 -11.30 -5.08
N ALA A 57 17.89 -10.99 -5.99
CA ALA A 57 17.94 -9.70 -6.68
C ALA A 57 16.68 -9.45 -7.53
N GLU A 58 16.23 -10.44 -8.30
CA GLU A 58 15.00 -10.37 -9.09
C GLU A 58 13.77 -10.12 -8.21
N GLY A 59 13.66 -10.84 -7.09
CA GLY A 59 12.57 -10.66 -6.13
C GLY A 59 12.57 -9.27 -5.50
N ILE A 60 13.73 -8.77 -5.07
CA ILE A 60 13.87 -7.41 -4.52
C ILE A 60 13.48 -6.36 -5.56
N GLN A 61 13.98 -6.50 -6.79
CA GLN A 61 13.67 -5.55 -7.87
C GLN A 61 12.17 -5.51 -8.15
N PHE A 62 11.52 -6.67 -8.21
CA PHE A 62 10.06 -6.76 -8.36
C PHE A 62 9.33 -6.01 -7.24
N ILE A 63 9.72 -6.23 -5.97
CA ILE A 63 9.10 -5.58 -4.81
C ILE A 63 9.27 -4.06 -4.90
N LEU A 64 10.48 -3.58 -5.22
CA LEU A 64 10.76 -2.14 -5.34
C LEU A 64 9.93 -1.47 -6.44
N ASP A 65 9.80 -2.12 -7.59
CA ASP A 65 9.04 -1.55 -8.71
C ASP A 65 7.54 -1.52 -8.42
N LYS A 66 6.99 -2.53 -7.75
CA LYS A 66 5.59 -2.53 -7.34
C LYS A 66 5.31 -1.54 -6.21
N ASN A 67 6.24 -1.35 -5.27
CA ASN A 67 6.09 -0.31 -4.24
C ASN A 67 5.99 1.09 -4.85
N LYS A 68 6.75 1.40 -5.92
CA LYS A 68 6.59 2.67 -6.66
C LYS A 68 5.18 2.84 -7.22
N ILE A 69 4.53 1.76 -7.67
CA ILE A 69 3.15 1.80 -8.16
C ILE A 69 2.18 2.02 -6.99
N LEU A 70 2.34 1.29 -5.89
CA LEU A 70 1.51 1.43 -4.70
C LEU A 70 1.54 2.86 -4.14
N THR A 71 2.72 3.50 -4.12
CA THR A 71 2.86 4.91 -3.74
C THR A 71 2.04 5.84 -4.63
N LYS A 72 1.97 5.59 -5.95
CA LYS A 72 1.15 6.39 -6.86
C LYS A 72 -0.34 6.25 -6.55
N TYR A 73 -0.81 5.03 -6.27
CA TYR A 73 -2.20 4.82 -5.84
C TYR A 73 -2.51 5.53 -4.53
N SER A 74 -1.62 5.44 -3.53
CA SER A 74 -1.77 6.12 -2.24
C SER A 74 -1.87 7.65 -2.41
N HIS A 75 -1.00 8.24 -3.23
CA HIS A 75 -1.06 9.68 -3.52
C HIS A 75 -2.36 10.08 -4.22
N SER A 76 -2.79 9.31 -5.22
CA SER A 76 -4.06 9.55 -5.93
C SER A 76 -5.25 9.51 -4.98
N GLN A 77 -5.29 8.53 -4.07
CA GLN A 77 -6.37 8.42 -3.09
C GLN A 77 -6.39 9.59 -2.12
N ARG A 78 -5.22 9.98 -1.60
CA ARG A 78 -5.10 11.14 -0.71
C ARG A 78 -5.62 12.41 -1.39
N ASP A 79 -5.28 12.62 -2.66
CA ASP A 79 -5.72 13.80 -3.41
C ASP A 79 -7.24 13.74 -3.67
N SER A 80 -7.82 12.56 -3.91
CA SER A 80 -9.27 12.36 -4.00
C SER A 80 -9.99 12.74 -2.70
N ILE A 81 -9.55 12.20 -1.57
CA ILE A 81 -10.11 12.52 -0.24
C ILE A 81 -10.02 14.02 0.04
N ARG A 82 -8.89 14.66 -0.29
CA ARG A 82 -8.73 16.11 -0.13
C ARG A 82 -9.76 16.90 -0.92
N MET A 83 -10.07 16.48 -2.15
CA MET A 83 -11.11 17.13 -2.97
C MET A 83 -12.50 16.95 -2.36
N GLU A 84 -12.83 15.75 -1.87
CA GLU A 84 -14.11 15.46 -1.22
C GLU A 84 -14.29 16.27 0.06
N MET A 85 -13.27 16.35 0.91
CA MET A 85 -13.29 17.18 2.12
C MET A 85 -13.49 18.67 1.80
N SER A 86 -12.85 19.17 0.74
CA SER A 86 -13.05 20.55 0.28
C SER A 86 -14.51 20.81 -0.12
N LYS A 87 -15.10 19.91 -0.93
CA LYS A 87 -16.52 20.00 -1.34
C LYS A 87 -17.46 19.95 -0.13
N ALA A 88 -17.24 19.04 0.81
CA ALA A 88 -18.04 18.94 2.03
C ALA A 88 -17.95 20.21 2.88
N GLY A 89 -16.76 20.79 3.01
CA GLY A 89 -16.55 22.07 3.71
C GLY A 89 -17.28 23.23 3.04
N HIS A 90 -17.29 23.29 1.71
CA HIS A 90 -18.07 24.30 0.97
C HIS A 90 -19.58 24.10 1.15
N ALA A 91 -20.08 22.88 1.08
CA ALA A 91 -21.49 22.57 1.30
C ALA A 91 -21.93 22.96 2.73
N HIS A 92 -21.11 22.65 3.74
CA HIS A 92 -21.39 23.02 5.12
C HIS A 92 -21.46 24.55 5.32
N LYS A 93 -20.55 25.31 4.70
CA LYS A 93 -20.60 26.78 4.70
C LYS A 93 -21.87 27.32 4.04
N ALA A 94 -22.28 26.75 2.91
CA ALA A 94 -23.51 27.16 2.22
C ALA A 94 -24.76 26.91 3.08
N ILE A 95 -24.87 25.73 3.71
CA ILE A 95 -25.99 25.40 4.61
C ILE A 95 -26.05 26.39 5.78
N ASN A 96 -24.92 26.66 6.44
CA ASN A 96 -24.88 27.58 7.57
C ASN A 96 -25.24 29.01 7.15
N ALA A 97 -24.86 29.45 5.96
CA ALA A 97 -25.25 30.77 5.44
C ALA A 97 -26.77 30.89 5.27
N TYR A 98 -27.45 29.84 4.78
CA TYR A 98 -28.91 29.82 4.68
C TYR A 98 -29.60 29.80 6.06
N LEU A 99 -29.08 29.02 7.01
CA LEU A 99 -29.65 28.91 8.37
C LEU A 99 -29.46 30.18 9.22
N THR A 100 -28.47 31.02 8.91
CA THR A 100 -28.18 32.25 9.66
C THR A 100 -28.79 33.52 9.04
N THR A 101 -29.38 33.41 7.85
CA THR A 101 -30.04 34.53 7.14
C THR A 101 -31.57 34.43 7.12
N GLY A 102 -32.16 33.41 7.76
CA GLY A 102 -33.60 33.29 8.05
C GLY A 102 -33.89 33.56 9.52
#